data_AF-A0A9D9UAH9-F1
#
_entry.id   AF-A0A9D9UAH9-F1
#
_cell.length_a   1.000
_cell.length_b   1.000
_cell.length_c   1.000
_cell.angle_alpha   90.00
_cell.angle_beta   90.00
_cell.angle_gamma   90.00
#
_symmetry.space_group_name_H-M   'P 1'
#
loop_
_entity.id
_entity.type
_entity.pdbx_description
1 polymer ?
#
loop_
_entity_poly.entity_id
_entity_poly.type
_entity_poly.pdbx_seq_one_letter_code
_entity_poly.pdbx_strand_id
1 'polypeptide(L)'
;MTTGNVLDPTAVRADDIASPGPDAGMLAGKTVGLRLDEIWRAWDWIAEIWAEEFRRAGATVKFWRSNQGRTGAEGDRMARELDEFLDAIDIAVVGLGNCGSCTGWTIRDALAAAEKGLPTTAVCTEVFEELGRNLARRGGRSGLRMHILPYPLNEKLKEDVDPIAYEHLAGMMRTMGVRLSARMEAAG
;
A
#
# COMPACT_ATOMS: atom_id res chain seq x y z
N MET A 1 36.63 30.65 6.09
CA MET A 1 36.01 29.48 6.76
C MET A 1 34.57 29.42 6.29
N THR A 2 34.15 28.34 5.64
CA THR A 2 32.78 28.19 5.19
C THR A 2 31.96 27.65 6.36
N THR A 3 31.02 28.44 6.86
CA THR A 3 30.00 28.00 7.82
C THR A 3 28.92 27.23 7.07
N GLY A 4 28.66 26.00 7.48
CA GLY A 4 27.54 25.18 7.00
C GLY A 4 26.45 25.05 8.06
N ASN A 5 25.19 25.01 7.64
CA ASN A 5 24.08 24.71 8.53
C ASN A 5 23.91 23.18 8.62
N VAL A 6 23.95 22.63 9.83
CA VAL A 6 23.56 21.24 10.10
C VAL A 6 22.10 21.24 10.52
N LEU A 7 21.26 20.61 9.72
CA LEU A 7 19.85 20.43 10.06
C LEU A 7 19.70 19.30 11.08
N ASP A 8 18.78 19.45 12.02
CA ASP A 8 18.43 18.40 12.97
C ASP A 8 17.67 17.26 12.26
N PRO A 9 18.24 16.04 12.18
CA PRO A 9 17.60 14.91 11.52
C PRO A 9 16.48 14.26 12.35
N THR A 10 16.22 14.76 13.57
CA THR A 10 15.24 14.26 14.54
C THR A 10 13.97 15.10 14.65
N ALA A 11 13.88 16.20 13.90
CA ALA A 11 12.70 17.06 13.90
C ALA A 11 11.41 16.26 13.57
N VAL A 12 10.37 16.49 14.37
CA VAL A 12 9.05 15.87 14.20
C VAL A 12 8.10 16.88 13.58
N ARG A 13 7.24 16.41 12.67
CA ARG A 13 6.20 17.22 12.05
C ARG A 13 5.09 17.54 13.05
N ALA A 14 4.71 18.82 13.15
CA ALA A 14 3.61 19.26 14.00
C ALA A 14 2.22 19.01 13.37
N ASP A 15 2.18 18.82 12.05
CA ASP A 15 0.98 18.61 11.22
C ASP A 15 0.65 17.13 11.00
N ASP A 16 1.04 16.25 11.92
CA ASP A 16 0.84 14.80 11.78
C ASP A 16 -0.63 14.37 11.87
N ILE A 17 -1.08 13.56 10.91
CA ILE A 17 -2.42 12.99 10.87
C ILE A 17 -2.38 11.57 11.44
N ALA A 18 -2.82 11.43 12.69
CA ALA A 18 -2.96 10.14 13.37
C ALA A 18 -4.22 9.35 12.95
N SER A 19 -5.15 9.98 12.22
CA SER A 19 -6.32 9.30 11.68
C SER A 19 -5.93 8.37 10.52
N PRO A 20 -6.48 7.14 10.47
CA PRO A 20 -6.24 6.23 9.36
C PRO A 20 -6.88 6.68 8.04
N GLY A 21 -7.72 7.72 8.06
CA GLY A 21 -8.50 8.16 6.91
C GLY A 21 -9.82 7.38 6.78
N PRO A 22 -10.55 7.56 5.67
CA PRO A 22 -11.84 6.90 5.48
C PRO A 22 -11.67 5.39 5.35
N ASP A 23 -12.66 4.64 5.82
CA ASP A 23 -12.76 3.20 5.64
C ASP A 23 -13.13 2.84 4.19
N ALA A 24 -12.63 1.72 3.70
CA ALA A 24 -13.01 1.19 2.39
C ALA A 24 -14.51 0.90 2.29
N GLY A 25 -15.19 0.56 3.39
CA GLY A 25 -16.63 0.29 3.40
C GLY A 25 -16.97 -0.97 2.59
N MET A 26 -18.13 -0.99 1.93
CA MET A 26 -18.47 -2.10 1.04
C MET A 26 -17.64 -2.02 -0.26
N LEU A 27 -17.08 -3.15 -0.70
CA LEU A 27 -16.32 -3.23 -1.95
C LEU A 27 -17.24 -3.24 -3.19
N ALA A 28 -18.47 -3.74 -3.05
CA ALA A 28 -19.42 -3.83 -4.15
C ALA A 28 -19.62 -2.47 -4.84
N GLY A 29 -19.37 -2.43 -6.15
CA GLY A 29 -19.51 -1.22 -6.97
C GLY A 29 -18.33 -0.24 -6.88
N LYS A 30 -17.30 -0.51 -6.08
CA LYS A 30 -16.08 0.31 -6.00
C LYS A 30 -14.97 -0.22 -6.90
N THR A 31 -14.04 0.65 -7.26
CA THR A 31 -12.79 0.31 -7.95
C THR A 31 -11.64 0.27 -6.95
N VAL A 32 -11.07 -0.91 -6.73
CA VAL A 32 -9.85 -1.09 -5.92
C VAL A 32 -8.62 -0.98 -6.84
N GLY A 33 -7.71 -0.08 -6.52
CA GLY A 33 -6.41 0.04 -7.16
C GLY A 33 -5.34 -0.72 -6.40
N LEU A 34 -4.64 -1.62 -7.08
CA LEU A 34 -3.44 -2.29 -6.60
C LEU A 34 -2.20 -1.67 -7.26
N ARG A 35 -1.39 -0.97 -6.47
CA ARG A 35 -0.08 -0.48 -6.91
C ARG A 35 0.95 -1.59 -6.70
N LEU A 36 1.67 -1.90 -7.77
CA LEU A 36 2.74 -2.90 -7.82
C LEU A 36 4.10 -2.24 -8.09
N ASP A 37 5.16 -3.01 -7.90
CA ASP A 37 6.53 -2.71 -8.36
C ASP A 37 6.99 -3.79 -9.34
N GLU A 38 8.17 -3.62 -9.92
CA GLU A 38 8.74 -4.59 -10.88
C GLU A 38 9.66 -5.64 -10.26
N ILE A 39 9.90 -5.58 -8.95
CA ILE A 39 10.95 -6.38 -8.29
C ILE A 39 10.37 -7.63 -7.64
N TRP A 40 9.21 -7.51 -6.97
CA TRP A 40 8.71 -8.54 -6.06
C TRP A 40 7.61 -9.39 -6.71
N ARG A 41 7.99 -10.48 -7.39
CA ARG A 41 6.99 -11.42 -7.98
C ARG A 41 6.00 -11.97 -6.96
N ALA A 42 6.43 -12.14 -5.70
CA ALA A 42 5.55 -12.63 -4.64
C ALA A 42 4.42 -11.63 -4.37
N TRP A 43 4.66 -10.33 -4.57
CA TRP A 43 3.61 -9.33 -4.50
C TRP A 43 2.62 -9.45 -5.65
N ASP A 44 3.08 -9.74 -6.87
CA ASP A 44 2.19 -10.00 -8.01
C ASP A 44 1.22 -11.15 -7.70
N TRP A 45 1.73 -12.27 -7.21
CA TRP A 45 0.91 -13.44 -6.89
C TRP A 45 -0.12 -13.17 -5.79
N ILE A 46 0.28 -12.48 -4.73
CA ILE A 46 -0.64 -12.10 -3.64
C ILE A 46 -1.69 -11.11 -4.16
N ALA A 47 -1.27 -10.11 -4.93
CA ALA A 47 -2.16 -9.09 -5.46
C ALA A 47 -3.18 -9.66 -6.46
N GLU A 48 -2.79 -10.63 -7.27
CA GLU A 48 -3.71 -11.38 -8.15
C GLU A 48 -4.76 -12.15 -7.34
N ILE A 49 -4.35 -12.92 -6.33
CA ILE A 49 -5.28 -13.64 -5.46
C ILE A 49 -6.25 -12.67 -4.77
N TRP A 50 -5.74 -11.58 -4.19
CA TRP A 50 -6.59 -10.58 -3.54
C TRP A 50 -7.52 -9.86 -4.52
N ALA A 51 -7.05 -9.54 -5.72
CA ALA A 51 -7.90 -8.96 -6.77
C ALA A 51 -9.09 -9.86 -7.09
N GLU A 52 -8.89 -11.17 -7.09
CA GLU A 52 -9.93 -12.14 -7.45
C GLU A 52 -11.01 -12.17 -6.38
N GLU A 53 -10.60 -12.11 -5.11
CA GLU A 53 -11.51 -12.04 -3.97
C GLU A 53 -12.22 -10.69 -3.88
N PHE A 54 -11.54 -9.58 -4.22
CA PHE A 54 -12.20 -8.27 -4.32
C PHE A 54 -13.24 -8.24 -5.44
N ARG A 55 -12.94 -8.85 -6.60
CA ARG A 55 -13.91 -9.01 -7.70
C ARG A 55 -15.10 -9.86 -7.28
N ARG A 56 -14.88 -10.95 -6.55
CA ARG A 56 -15.98 -11.77 -5.96
C ARG A 56 -16.82 -10.97 -4.97
N ALA A 57 -16.22 -10.03 -4.25
CA ALA A 57 -16.93 -9.08 -3.38
C ALA A 57 -17.63 -7.94 -4.14
N GLY A 58 -17.62 -7.95 -5.48
CA GLY A 58 -18.33 -7.01 -6.33
C GLY A 58 -17.54 -5.74 -6.68
N ALA A 59 -16.24 -5.67 -6.37
CA ALA A 59 -15.39 -4.57 -6.80
C ALA A 59 -14.89 -4.75 -8.24
N THR A 60 -14.58 -3.64 -8.90
CA THR A 60 -13.66 -3.62 -10.05
C THR A 60 -12.23 -3.50 -9.52
N VAL A 61 -11.25 -4.11 -10.19
CA VAL A 61 -9.84 -4.03 -9.77
C VAL A 61 -8.98 -3.51 -10.91
N LYS A 62 -8.17 -2.49 -10.62
CA LYS A 62 -7.16 -1.93 -11.52
C LYS A 62 -5.77 -2.12 -10.94
N PHE A 63 -4.81 -2.39 -11.82
CA PHE A 63 -3.41 -2.45 -11.45
C PHE A 63 -2.66 -1.29 -12.06
N TRP A 64 -1.74 -0.71 -11.30
CA TRP A 64 -0.71 0.17 -11.84
C TRP A 64 0.64 -0.33 -11.35
N ARG A 65 1.59 -0.48 -12.28
CA ARG A 65 2.93 -0.97 -11.99
C ARG A 65 3.91 0.17 -12.10
N SER A 66 4.56 0.46 -10.99
CA SER A 66 5.68 1.39 -10.98
C SER A 66 6.98 0.72 -11.39
N ASN A 67 7.91 1.51 -11.91
CA ASN A 67 9.29 1.09 -12.20
C ASN A 67 10.31 1.77 -11.26
N GLN A 68 11.59 1.39 -11.38
CA GLN A 68 12.71 2.00 -10.64
C GLN A 68 13.04 3.43 -11.10
N GLY A 69 12.53 3.85 -12.26
CA GLY A 69 12.76 5.16 -12.85
C GLY A 69 12.02 6.28 -12.11
N ARG A 70 12.55 6.71 -10.96
CA ARG A 70 11.84 7.65 -10.08
C ARG A 70 12.44 9.05 -10.01
N THR A 71 13.29 9.40 -10.98
CA THR A 71 13.94 10.72 -11.07
C THR A 71 13.99 11.20 -12.53
N GLY A 72 14.18 12.51 -12.72
CA GLY A 72 14.20 13.13 -14.05
C GLY A 72 12.88 12.95 -14.81
N ALA A 73 12.94 12.98 -16.14
CA ALA A 73 11.77 12.86 -17.01
C ALA A 73 10.97 11.57 -16.80
N GLU A 74 11.66 10.49 -16.43
CA GLU A 74 11.03 9.21 -16.10
C GLU A 74 10.23 9.30 -14.80
N GLY A 75 10.82 9.92 -13.78
CA GLY A 75 10.15 10.19 -12.50
C GLY A 75 8.92 11.10 -12.67
N ASP A 76 9.03 12.13 -13.50
CA ASP A 76 7.90 13.03 -13.82
C ASP A 76 6.77 12.27 -14.52
N ARG A 77 7.11 11.34 -15.43
CA ARG A 77 6.12 10.49 -16.07
C ARG A 77 5.46 9.55 -15.06
N MET A 78 6.23 8.87 -14.21
CA MET A 78 5.70 8.00 -13.16
C MET A 78 4.78 8.75 -12.19
N ALA A 79 5.12 10.00 -11.85
CA ALA A 79 4.26 10.82 -11.00
C ALA A 79 2.91 11.14 -11.65
N ARG A 80 2.90 11.47 -12.95
CA ARG A 80 1.65 11.68 -13.72
C ARG A 80 0.83 10.39 -13.83
N GLU A 81 1.46 9.27 -14.17
CA GLU A 81 0.75 7.99 -14.29
C GLU A 81 0.16 7.53 -12.94
N LEU A 82 0.87 7.75 -11.84
CA LEU A 82 0.34 7.51 -10.50
C LEU A 82 -0.87 8.41 -10.23
N ASP A 83 -0.78 9.71 -10.54
CA ASP A 83 -1.88 10.66 -10.34
C ASP A 83 -3.15 10.24 -11.12
N GLU A 84 -2.99 9.90 -12.40
CA GLU A 84 -4.06 9.39 -13.27
C GLU A 84 -4.65 8.07 -12.75
N PHE A 85 -3.81 7.16 -12.25
CA PHE A 85 -4.26 5.91 -11.65
C PHE A 85 -5.10 6.17 -10.39
N LEU A 86 -4.64 7.06 -9.51
CA LEU A 86 -5.32 7.39 -8.26
C LEU A 86 -6.66 8.09 -8.52
N ASP A 87 -6.78 8.90 -9.57
CA ASP A 87 -8.05 9.53 -9.98
C ASP A 87 -9.07 8.52 -10.53
N ALA A 88 -8.60 7.32 -10.91
CA ALA A 88 -9.41 6.30 -11.56
C ALA A 88 -9.86 5.17 -10.63
N ILE A 89 -9.64 5.30 -9.31
CA ILE A 89 -9.92 4.29 -8.28
C ILE A 89 -10.62 4.93 -7.06
N ASP A 90 -11.31 4.09 -6.29
CA ASP A 90 -12.00 4.51 -5.05
C ASP A 90 -11.25 4.09 -3.78
N ILE A 91 -10.35 3.09 -3.88
CA ILE A 91 -9.61 2.50 -2.76
C ILE A 91 -8.19 2.18 -3.24
N ALA A 92 -7.16 2.51 -2.47
CA ALA A 92 -5.77 2.25 -2.82
C ALA A 92 -5.12 1.19 -1.91
N VAL A 93 -4.56 0.15 -2.52
CA VAL A 93 -3.69 -0.83 -1.88
C VAL A 93 -2.31 -0.72 -2.51
N VAL A 94 -1.31 -0.38 -1.71
CA VAL A 94 0.03 -0.02 -2.20
C VAL A 94 1.07 -0.95 -1.63
N GLY A 95 1.73 -1.72 -2.49
CA GLY A 95 2.80 -2.63 -2.08
C GLY A 95 3.89 -2.80 -3.15
N LEU A 96 4.97 -3.52 -2.86
CA LEU A 96 5.29 -4.12 -1.56
C LEU A 96 6.49 -3.43 -0.89
N GLY A 97 6.36 -3.06 0.39
CA GLY A 97 7.49 -2.68 1.23
C GLY A 97 8.28 -3.91 1.70
N ASN A 98 9.25 -4.36 0.90
CA ASN A 98 10.07 -5.55 1.20
C ASN A 98 11.59 -5.29 1.17
N CYS A 99 11.98 -4.03 1.02
CA CYS A 99 13.37 -3.59 1.06
C CYS A 99 13.44 -2.12 1.47
N GLY A 100 14.61 -1.59 1.81
CA GLY A 100 14.74 -0.18 2.22
C GLY A 100 14.17 0.83 1.21
N SER A 101 14.59 0.74 -0.06
CA SER A 101 14.11 1.63 -1.12
C SER A 101 12.66 1.36 -1.51
N CYS A 102 12.27 0.09 -1.61
CA CYS A 102 10.92 -0.37 -1.94
C CYS A 102 9.90 0.13 -0.92
N THR A 103 10.25 0.05 0.38
CA THR A 103 9.43 0.58 1.48
C THR A 103 9.30 2.10 1.36
N GLY A 104 10.40 2.79 1.03
CA GLY A 104 10.38 4.22 0.68
C GLY A 104 9.31 4.56 -0.37
N TRP A 105 9.34 3.89 -1.51
CA TRP A 105 8.40 4.13 -2.61
C TRP A 105 6.97 3.71 -2.29
N THR A 106 6.78 2.58 -1.61
CA THR A 106 5.46 2.11 -1.17
C THR A 106 4.80 3.13 -0.24
N ILE A 107 5.52 3.62 0.76
CA ILE A 107 4.97 4.61 1.70
C ILE A 107 4.74 5.95 0.99
N ARG A 108 5.65 6.39 0.13
CA ARG A 108 5.46 7.63 -0.64
C ARG A 108 4.20 7.57 -1.52
N ASP A 109 4.03 6.50 -2.29
CA ASP A 109 2.89 6.33 -3.19
C ASP A 109 1.57 6.19 -2.38
N ALA A 110 1.61 5.53 -1.21
CA ALA A 110 0.48 5.46 -0.29
C ALA A 110 0.11 6.82 0.33
N LEU A 111 1.10 7.64 0.70
CA LEU A 111 0.84 8.99 1.18
C LEU A 111 0.17 9.85 0.10
N ALA A 112 0.59 9.73 -1.17
CA ALA A 112 -0.06 10.43 -2.28
C ALA A 112 -1.53 10.02 -2.46
N ALA A 113 -1.85 8.73 -2.36
CA ALA A 113 -3.23 8.25 -2.38
C ALA A 113 -4.06 8.79 -1.19
N ALA A 114 -3.46 8.82 0.00
CA ALA A 114 -4.12 9.29 1.21
C ALA A 114 -4.33 10.82 1.22
N GLU A 115 -3.45 11.59 0.58
CA GLU A 115 -3.58 13.04 0.34
C GLU A 115 -4.82 13.34 -0.54
N LYS A 116 -5.09 12.50 -1.55
CA LYS A 116 -6.32 12.56 -2.36
C LYS A 116 -7.59 12.12 -1.60
N GLY A 117 -7.46 11.73 -0.34
CA GLY A 117 -8.59 11.31 0.50
C GLY A 117 -9.06 9.88 0.26
N LEU A 118 -8.31 9.06 -0.48
CA LEU A 118 -8.68 7.66 -0.71
C LEU A 118 -8.51 6.81 0.57
N PRO A 119 -9.41 5.86 0.86
CA PRO A 119 -9.12 4.75 1.75
C PRO A 119 -7.85 4.04 1.27
N THR A 120 -6.77 4.16 2.05
CA THR A 120 -5.44 3.73 1.62
C THR A 120 -4.83 2.76 2.62
N THR A 121 -4.30 1.65 2.12
CA THR A 121 -3.53 0.67 2.89
C THR A 121 -2.18 0.42 2.21
N ALA A 122 -1.09 0.69 2.93
CA ALA A 122 0.24 0.23 2.54
C ALA A 122 0.45 -1.23 2.95
N VAL A 123 1.18 -1.99 2.15
CA VAL A 123 1.54 -3.39 2.45
C VAL A 123 3.04 -3.49 2.59
N CYS A 124 3.50 -3.99 3.74
CA CYS A 124 4.91 -4.16 4.06
C CYS A 124 5.15 -5.57 4.61
N THR A 125 6.40 -6.03 4.59
CA THR A 125 6.79 -7.26 5.30
C THR A 125 7.29 -6.95 6.71
N GLU A 126 7.19 -7.92 7.62
CA GLU A 126 7.47 -7.77 9.07
C GLU A 126 8.78 -7.02 9.38
N VAL A 127 9.87 -7.38 8.70
CA VAL A 127 11.20 -6.76 8.91
C VAL A 127 11.23 -5.26 8.56
N PHE A 128 10.32 -4.80 7.70
CA PHE A 128 10.25 -3.41 7.25
C PHE A 128 9.08 -2.62 7.83
N GLU A 129 8.32 -3.20 8.77
CA GLU A 129 7.21 -2.53 9.44
C GLU A 129 7.66 -1.22 10.12
N GLU A 130 8.70 -1.28 10.94
CA GLU A 130 9.19 -0.11 11.68
C GLU A 130 9.64 1.01 10.73
N LEU A 131 10.37 0.65 9.67
CA LEU A 131 10.78 1.60 8.64
C LEU A 131 9.56 2.23 7.98
N GLY A 132 8.58 1.42 7.58
CA GLY A 132 7.35 1.91 6.96
C GLY A 132 6.60 2.90 7.86
N ARG A 133 6.42 2.57 9.14
CA ARG A 133 5.77 3.44 10.12
C ARG A 133 6.53 4.75 10.34
N ASN A 134 7.86 4.69 10.42
CA ASN A 134 8.69 5.87 10.56
C ASN A 134 8.61 6.79 9.33
N LEU A 135 8.57 6.21 8.12
CA LEU A 135 8.39 6.97 6.88
C LEU A 135 7.00 7.61 6.80
N ALA A 136 5.94 6.90 7.22
CA ALA A 136 4.58 7.45 7.25
C ALA A 136 4.48 8.64 8.21
N ARG A 137 5.05 8.52 9.42
CA ARG A 137 5.14 9.62 10.40
C ARG A 137 5.95 10.80 9.87
N ARG A 138 7.11 10.55 9.25
CA ARG A 138 7.91 11.61 8.61
C ARG A 138 7.16 12.28 7.46
N GLY A 139 6.31 11.53 6.77
CA GLY A 139 5.38 12.02 5.75
C GLY A 139 4.18 12.80 6.30
N GLY A 140 4.04 12.94 7.62
CA GLY A 140 2.93 13.67 8.24
C GLY A 140 1.64 12.85 8.38
N ARG A 141 1.70 11.52 8.28
CA ARG A 141 0.53 10.65 8.45
C ARG A 141 0.85 9.37 9.22
N SER A 142 1.12 9.50 10.51
CA SER A 142 1.36 8.35 11.39
C SER A 142 0.19 7.37 11.47
N GLY A 143 -1.03 7.81 11.16
CA GLY A 143 -2.22 6.97 11.09
C GLY A 143 -2.32 6.09 9.85
N LEU A 144 -1.44 6.25 8.84
CA LEU A 144 -1.52 5.50 7.58
C LEU A 144 -1.67 3.99 7.84
N ARG A 145 -2.74 3.40 7.28
CA ARG A 145 -3.02 1.98 7.48
C ARG A 145 -1.93 1.14 6.83
N MET A 146 -1.48 0.12 7.56
CA MET A 146 -0.46 -0.80 7.10
C MET A 146 -0.86 -2.24 7.37
N HIS A 147 -0.84 -3.06 6.34
CA HIS A 147 -0.99 -4.50 6.46
C HIS A 147 0.39 -5.16 6.39
N ILE A 148 0.66 -6.06 7.33
CA ILE A 148 1.96 -6.70 7.48
C ILE A 148 1.88 -8.14 7.01
N LEU A 149 2.72 -8.48 6.05
CA LEU A 149 2.94 -9.83 5.53
C LEU A 149 4.22 -10.43 6.13
N PRO A 150 4.35 -11.77 6.19
CA PRO A 150 5.55 -12.41 6.70
C PRO A 150 6.79 -12.10 5.84
N TYR A 151 7.97 -12.25 6.43
CA TYR A 151 9.26 -12.15 5.72
C TYR A 151 10.06 -13.46 5.83
N PRO A 152 10.81 -13.87 4.80
CA PRO A 152 10.87 -13.34 3.44
C PRO A 152 9.81 -13.97 2.53
N LEU A 153 9.26 -13.18 1.60
CA LEU A 153 8.35 -13.68 0.56
C LEU A 153 9.07 -14.05 -0.74
N ASN A 154 10.12 -13.32 -1.13
CA ASN A 154 10.71 -13.48 -2.46
C ASN A 154 11.60 -14.73 -2.63
N GLU A 155 12.02 -15.32 -1.51
CA GLU A 155 12.77 -16.58 -1.48
C GLU A 155 11.86 -17.80 -1.64
N LYS A 156 10.54 -17.61 -1.52
CA LYS A 156 9.53 -18.66 -1.60
C LYS A 156 9.08 -18.90 -3.03
N LEU A 157 8.64 -20.13 -3.30
CA LEU A 157 7.97 -20.49 -4.55
C LEU A 157 6.49 -20.09 -4.49
N LYS A 158 5.84 -20.03 -5.66
CA LYS A 158 4.43 -19.63 -5.73
C LYS A 158 3.52 -20.50 -4.86
N GLU A 159 3.76 -21.81 -4.84
CA GLU A 159 3.02 -22.77 -4.00
C GLU A 159 3.11 -22.50 -2.50
N ASP A 160 4.18 -21.83 -2.04
CA ASP A 160 4.35 -21.42 -0.65
C ASP A 160 3.81 -20.01 -0.38
N VAL A 161 3.68 -19.17 -1.41
CA VAL A 161 3.18 -17.79 -1.30
C VAL A 161 1.66 -17.73 -1.39
N ASP A 162 1.05 -18.56 -2.23
CA ASP A 162 -0.40 -18.56 -2.43
C ASP A 162 -1.17 -18.80 -1.11
N PRO A 163 -0.79 -19.76 -0.23
CA PRO A 163 -1.44 -19.93 1.08
C PRO A 163 -1.35 -18.67 1.96
N ILE A 164 -0.22 -17.97 1.94
CA ILE A 164 -0.01 -16.73 2.69
C ILE A 164 -1.00 -15.66 2.21
N ALA A 165 -1.22 -15.56 0.90
CA ALA A 165 -2.20 -14.62 0.34
C ALA A 165 -3.60 -14.86 0.91
N TYR A 166 -4.05 -16.11 0.95
CA TYR A 166 -5.37 -16.47 1.49
C TYR A 166 -5.46 -16.25 3.01
N GLU A 167 -4.44 -16.65 3.77
CA GLU A 167 -4.38 -16.47 5.23
C GLU A 167 -4.49 -14.99 5.61
N HIS A 168 -3.80 -14.12 4.87
CA HIS A 168 -3.76 -12.70 5.15
C HIS A 168 -4.94 -11.90 4.58
N LEU A 169 -5.75 -12.47 3.69
CA LEU A 169 -6.85 -11.75 3.03
C LEU A 169 -7.82 -11.11 4.04
N ALA A 170 -8.28 -11.86 5.04
CA ALA A 170 -9.23 -11.34 6.03
C ALA A 170 -8.59 -10.22 6.88
N GLY A 171 -7.30 -10.36 7.22
CA GLY A 171 -6.54 -9.33 7.91
C GLY A 171 -6.38 -8.07 7.05
N MET A 172 -6.12 -8.24 5.76
CA MET A 172 -6.01 -7.16 4.79
C MET A 172 -7.34 -6.41 4.64
N MET A 173 -8.46 -7.12 4.46
CA MET A 173 -9.80 -6.51 4.37
C MET A 173 -10.17 -5.73 5.64
N ARG A 174 -9.86 -6.26 6.83
CA ARG A 174 -10.03 -5.53 8.10
C ARG A 174 -9.15 -4.29 8.14
N THR A 175 -7.88 -4.42 7.71
CA THR A 175 -6.95 -3.29 7.64
C THR A 175 -7.48 -2.20 6.71
N MET A 176 -8.07 -2.55 5.57
CA MET A 176 -8.70 -1.57 4.66
C MET A 176 -9.94 -0.87 5.26
N GLY A 177 -10.52 -1.40 6.34
CA GLY A 177 -11.83 -0.96 6.83
C GLY A 177 -12.98 -1.45 5.95
N VAL A 178 -12.85 -2.64 5.35
CA VAL A 178 -13.95 -3.24 4.58
C VAL A 178 -15.07 -3.65 5.53
N ARG A 179 -16.30 -3.28 5.18
CA ARG A 179 -17.51 -3.80 5.81
C ARG A 179 -17.98 -5.01 5.03
N LEU A 180 -17.87 -6.19 5.63
CA LEU A 180 -18.41 -7.42 5.07
C LEU A 180 -19.94 -7.35 5.12
N SER A 181 -20.61 -7.89 4.10
CA SER A 181 -22.06 -8.03 4.15
C SER A 181 -22.42 -9.19 5.09
N ALA A 182 -23.57 -9.10 5.76
CA ALA A 182 -24.07 -10.14 6.67
C ALA A 182 -24.18 -11.55 6.03
N ARG A 183 -24.23 -11.63 4.69
CA ARG A 183 -24.24 -12.90 3.93
C ARG A 183 -22.88 -13.62 3.93
N MET A 184 -21.78 -12.89 4.08
CA MET A 184 -20.42 -13.45 4.13
C MET A 184 -20.01 -13.83 5.57
N GLU A 185 -20.57 -13.16 6.58
CA GLU A 185 -20.33 -13.50 8.00
C GLU A 185 -20.96 -14.85 8.39
N ALA A 186 -22.05 -15.26 7.73
CA ALA A 186 -22.75 -16.51 8.01
C ALA A 186 -22.14 -17.75 7.32
N ALA A 187 -21.09 -17.58 6.51
CA ALA A 187 -20.46 -18.65 5.72
C ALA A 187 -19.03 -18.99 6.18
N GLY A 188 -18.58 -18.42 7.30
CA GLY A 188 -17.27 -18.68 7.93
C GLY A 188 -17.39 -19.43 9.24
#